data_AF-A0A9E2R8D2-F1
#
_entry.id   AF-A0A9E2R8D2-F1
#
_cell.length_a   1.000
_cell.length_b   1.000
_cell.length_c   1.000
_cell.angle_alpha   90.00
_cell.angle_beta   90.00
_cell.angle_gamma   90.00
#
_symmetry.space_group_name_H-M   'P 1'
#
loop_
_entity.id
_entity.type
_entity.pdbx_description
1 polymer ?
#
loop_
_entity_poly.entity_id
_entity_poly.type
_entity_poly.pdbx_seq_one_letter_code
_entity_poly.pdbx_strand_id
1 'polypeptide(L)'
;MTKASAIFLGFFSLFWTALVGAFDYGVVGSLVRQVRAADYPTTPGRITRSEITHRRGSKGGTLYGARLIYSYQVNGHNYAGSRYRYPQAGSSDYPWVAQLVAAHPLGAQVTVHYRPEQPADAILATGIEGGDLALLLFMLPFNLLGLGLWAGLIAWGLTAGRSSPTGGAPVLQRGYRTHVRLSPVSPILVAGNVTAGAAFVAILILGASTRFHPSLDAATGTWAVVLGSGVGVYLWRWARVRAGLEDLVIDDTSQTLLLPMTFGRKRRVAINLANVLAVEVRQTTQRSSKGGTRCLFAPTLLLRDAEPDHAKLSSWSNQTKAETFAAWLRQRLGLAPDPAR
;
A
#
# COMPACT_ATOMS: atom_id res chain seq x y z
N MET A 1 21.78 -0.96 2.84
CA MET A 1 21.67 0.25 2.02
C MET A 1 22.88 1.12 2.30
N THR A 2 23.59 1.58 1.27
CA THR A 2 24.73 2.51 1.43
C THR A 2 24.20 3.92 1.72
N LYS A 3 25.05 4.82 2.24
CA LYS A 3 24.68 6.23 2.43
C LYS A 3 24.20 6.87 1.11
N ALA A 4 24.90 6.60 0.01
CA ALA A 4 24.52 7.08 -1.32
C ALA A 4 23.12 6.60 -1.75
N SER A 5 22.81 5.30 -1.56
CA SER A 5 21.48 4.77 -1.86
C SER A 5 20.39 5.38 -0.96
N ALA A 6 20.70 5.70 0.30
CA ALA A 6 19.76 6.34 1.21
C ALA A 6 19.47 7.79 0.80
N ILE A 7 20.49 8.54 0.41
CA ILE A 7 20.35 9.91 -0.11
C ILE A 7 19.48 9.91 -1.36
N PHE A 8 19.77 9.03 -2.32
CA PHE A 8 18.96 8.87 -3.52
C PHE A 8 17.50 8.53 -3.18
N LEU A 9 17.28 7.55 -2.31
CA LEU A 9 15.94 7.16 -1.89
C LEU A 9 15.21 8.32 -1.19
N GLY A 10 15.92 9.17 -0.45
CA GLY A 10 15.39 10.40 0.14
C GLY A 10 14.87 11.38 -0.91
N PHE A 11 15.70 11.74 -1.89
CA PHE A 11 15.28 12.61 -3.00
C PHE A 11 14.11 12.02 -3.79
N PHE A 12 14.17 10.72 -4.08
CA PHE A 12 13.09 10.02 -4.77
C PHE A 12 11.79 10.04 -3.96
N SER A 13 11.85 9.82 -2.64
CA SER A 13 10.68 9.84 -1.76
C SER A 13 10.05 11.23 -1.69
N LEU A 14 10.88 12.28 -1.62
CA LEU A 14 10.42 13.67 -1.65
C LEU A 14 9.72 13.99 -2.98
N PHE A 15 10.38 13.67 -4.10
CA PHE A 15 9.81 13.85 -5.43
C PHE A 15 8.47 13.11 -5.58
N TRP A 16 8.43 11.83 -5.18
CA TRP A 16 7.22 11.01 -5.25
C TRP A 16 6.08 11.60 -4.41
N THR A 17 6.38 12.02 -3.17
CA THR A 17 5.39 12.61 -2.26
C THR A 17 4.88 13.95 -2.81
N ALA A 18 5.75 14.79 -3.37
CA ALA A 18 5.35 16.04 -3.99
C ALA A 18 4.44 15.82 -5.21
N LEU A 19 4.78 14.84 -6.04
CA LEU A 19 3.98 14.46 -7.21
C LEU A 19 2.59 13.98 -6.78
N VAL A 20 2.52 12.95 -5.92
CA VAL A 20 1.25 12.37 -5.44
C VAL A 20 0.44 13.40 -4.66
N GLY A 21 1.09 14.18 -3.79
CA GLY A 21 0.45 15.22 -2.99
C GLY A 21 -0.19 16.33 -3.84
N ALA A 22 0.39 16.68 -4.99
CA ALA A 22 -0.24 17.63 -5.92
C ALA A 22 -1.54 17.08 -6.52
N PHE A 23 -1.59 15.78 -6.86
CA PHE A 23 -2.82 15.13 -7.29
C PHE A 23 -3.85 15.07 -6.15
N ASP A 24 -3.44 14.63 -4.97
CA ASP A 24 -4.31 14.55 -3.80
C ASP A 24 -4.89 15.92 -3.42
N TYR A 25 -4.09 16.99 -3.50
CA TYR A 25 -4.58 18.35 -3.26
C TYR A 25 -5.73 18.72 -4.22
N GLY A 26 -5.63 18.36 -5.50
CA GLY A 26 -6.69 18.60 -6.48
C GLY A 26 -7.95 17.77 -6.22
N VAL A 27 -7.77 16.48 -5.89
CA VAL A 27 -8.85 15.55 -5.56
C VAL A 27 -9.57 15.99 -4.29
N VAL A 28 -8.85 16.11 -3.17
CA VAL A 28 -9.39 16.51 -1.87
C VAL A 28 -9.98 17.91 -1.94
N GLY A 29 -9.34 18.87 -2.61
CA GLY A 29 -9.89 20.23 -2.76
C GLY A 29 -11.23 20.25 -3.49
N SER A 30 -11.41 19.36 -4.48
CA SER A 30 -12.68 19.23 -5.19
C SER A 30 -13.74 18.51 -4.37
N LEU A 31 -13.35 17.45 -3.63
CA LEU A 31 -14.24 16.74 -2.71
C LEU A 31 -14.72 17.64 -1.57
N VAL A 32 -13.83 18.43 -0.96
CA VAL A 32 -14.20 19.38 0.10
C VAL A 32 -15.22 20.40 -0.41
N ARG A 33 -15.04 20.91 -1.64
CA ARG A 33 -16.05 21.78 -2.28
C ARG A 33 -17.38 21.06 -2.52
N GLN A 34 -17.33 19.81 -2.98
CA GLN A 34 -18.51 18.99 -3.24
C GLN A 34 -19.30 18.68 -1.97
N VAL A 35 -18.61 18.36 -0.87
CA VAL A 35 -19.22 18.13 0.45
C VAL A 35 -19.87 19.42 0.97
N ARG A 36 -19.15 20.54 0.94
CA ARG A 36 -19.69 21.84 1.39
C ARG A 36 -20.88 22.30 0.57
N ALA A 37 -20.92 21.94 -0.71
CA ALA A 37 -22.04 22.31 -1.57
C ALA A 37 -23.37 21.64 -1.16
N ALA A 38 -23.34 20.59 -0.34
CA ALA A 38 -24.55 20.00 0.23
C ALA A 38 -25.34 20.99 1.10
N ASP A 39 -24.65 21.95 1.73
CA ASP A 39 -25.24 22.97 2.60
C ASP A 39 -25.46 24.31 1.89
N TYR A 40 -25.19 24.40 0.59
CA TYR A 40 -25.40 25.64 -0.15
C TYR A 40 -26.88 25.97 -0.29
N PRO A 41 -27.27 27.26 -0.18
CA PRO A 41 -28.61 27.70 -0.53
C PRO A 41 -28.96 27.38 -1.99
N THR A 42 -30.26 27.23 -2.23
CA THR A 42 -30.80 26.84 -3.52
C THR A 42 -31.70 27.91 -4.10
N THR A 43 -31.69 28.05 -5.43
CA THR A 43 -32.61 28.91 -6.18
C THR A 43 -33.08 28.19 -7.45
N PRO A 44 -34.32 28.41 -7.94
CA PRO A 44 -34.71 27.89 -9.24
C PRO A 44 -33.87 28.55 -10.35
N GLY A 45 -33.45 27.74 -11.31
CA GLY A 45 -32.76 28.16 -12.51
C GLY A 45 -33.34 27.52 -13.76
N ARG A 46 -32.82 27.91 -14.92
CA ARG A 46 -33.25 27.38 -16.21
C ARG A 46 -32.07 27.06 -17.10
N ILE A 47 -32.07 25.89 -17.74
CA ILE A 47 -31.04 25.50 -18.70
C ILE A 47 -31.17 26.37 -19.96
N THR A 48 -30.10 27.07 -20.30
CA THR A 48 -29.98 27.95 -21.48
C THR A 48 -29.11 27.33 -22.58
N ARG A 49 -28.32 26.31 -22.28
CA ARG A 49 -27.61 25.49 -23.26
C ARG A 49 -27.44 24.07 -22.75
N SER A 50 -27.65 23.08 -23.61
CA SER A 50 -27.43 21.67 -23.29
C SER A 50 -26.91 20.95 -24.53
N GLU A 51 -25.64 20.55 -24.51
CA GLU A 51 -25.01 19.87 -25.64
C GLU A 51 -23.87 18.93 -25.17
N ILE A 52 -23.60 17.93 -26.00
CA ILE A 52 -22.43 17.06 -25.84
C ILE A 52 -21.25 17.73 -26.56
N THR A 53 -20.15 17.88 -25.83
CA THR A 53 -18.86 18.29 -26.36
C THR A 53 -17.92 17.09 -26.44
N HIS A 54 -16.95 17.14 -27.35
CA HIS A 54 -15.92 16.12 -27.45
C HIS A 54 -14.55 16.77 -27.56
N ARG A 55 -13.54 16.15 -26.93
CA ARG A 55 -12.14 16.53 -27.05
C ARG A 55 -11.32 15.30 -27.38
N ARG A 56 -10.48 15.40 -28.42
CA ARG A 56 -9.54 14.35 -28.77
C ARG A 56 -8.29 14.48 -27.91
N GLY A 57 -7.96 13.42 -27.17
CA GLY A 57 -6.74 13.32 -26.40
C GLY A 57 -5.52 13.13 -27.29
N SER A 58 -4.35 13.52 -26.79
CA SER A 58 -3.06 13.43 -27.51
C SER A 58 -2.66 11.99 -27.87
N LYS A 59 -3.28 10.99 -27.25
CA LYS A 59 -3.06 9.55 -27.51
C LYS A 59 -4.23 8.85 -28.23
N GLY A 60 -5.11 9.62 -28.88
CA GLY A 60 -6.19 9.08 -29.73
C GLY A 60 -7.52 8.75 -29.04
N GLY A 61 -7.60 8.80 -27.71
CA GLY A 61 -8.88 8.66 -26.98
C GLY A 61 -9.76 9.91 -27.13
N THR A 62 -11.08 9.73 -27.12
CA THR A 62 -12.04 10.86 -27.11
C THR A 62 -12.65 10.99 -25.72
N LEU A 63 -12.62 12.20 -25.15
CA LEU A 63 -13.35 12.56 -23.94
C LEU A 63 -14.59 13.34 -24.33
N TYR A 64 -15.73 12.91 -23.84
CA TYR A 64 -17.02 13.58 -23.98
C TYR A 64 -17.29 14.43 -22.73
N GLY A 65 -17.96 15.57 -22.89
CA GLY A 65 -18.36 16.42 -21.77
C GLY A 65 -19.76 16.95 -21.98
N ALA A 66 -20.57 16.98 -20.92
CA ALA A 66 -21.84 17.68 -20.93
C ALA A 66 -21.59 19.17 -20.73
N ARG A 67 -21.87 19.99 -21.76
CA ARG A 67 -21.89 21.45 -21.63
C ARG A 67 -23.31 21.87 -21.32
N LEU A 68 -23.58 21.98 -20.02
CA LEU A 68 -24.81 22.55 -19.48
C LEU A 68 -24.53 24.01 -19.11
N ILE A 69 -25.29 24.96 -19.63
CA ILE A 69 -25.30 26.35 -19.17
C ILE A 69 -26.70 26.64 -18.65
N TYR A 70 -26.78 27.30 -17.50
CA TYR A 70 -28.04 27.66 -16.86
C TYR A 70 -28.00 29.09 -16.33
N SER A 71 -29.14 29.75 -16.31
CA SER A 71 -29.34 31.05 -15.67
C SER A 71 -30.15 30.91 -14.39
N TYR A 72 -29.88 31.78 -13.42
CA TYR A 72 -30.55 31.82 -12.13
C TYR A 72 -30.47 33.22 -11.52
N GLN A 73 -31.27 33.49 -10.50
CA GLN A 73 -31.27 34.77 -9.79
C GLN A 73 -30.97 34.57 -8.30
N VAL A 74 -30.15 35.47 -7.77
CA VAL A 74 -29.88 35.61 -6.33
C VAL A 74 -29.99 37.08 -5.99
N ASN A 75 -30.85 37.43 -5.03
CA ASN A 75 -31.09 38.82 -4.59
C ASN A 75 -31.40 39.79 -5.75
N GLY A 76 -32.16 39.35 -6.74
CA GLY A 76 -32.53 40.16 -7.93
C GLY A 76 -31.43 40.31 -8.99
N HIS A 77 -30.23 39.75 -8.77
CA HIS A 77 -29.16 39.74 -9.76
C HIS A 77 -29.15 38.45 -10.57
N ASN A 78 -29.03 38.58 -11.89
CA ASN A 78 -28.92 37.45 -12.81
C ASN A 78 -27.49 36.89 -12.80
N TYR A 79 -27.38 35.57 -12.66
CA TYR A 79 -26.15 34.81 -12.78
C TYR A 79 -26.29 33.71 -13.83
N ALA A 80 -25.15 33.25 -14.33
CA ALA A 80 -25.07 32.08 -15.17
C ALA A 80 -24.04 31.10 -14.61
N GLY A 81 -24.33 29.81 -14.70
CA GLY A 81 -23.45 28.73 -14.25
C GLY A 81 -23.30 27.69 -15.34
N SER A 82 -22.24 26.90 -15.24
CA SER A 82 -21.92 25.87 -16.24
C SER A 82 -21.47 24.53 -15.66
N ARG A 83 -21.41 24.42 -14.33
CA ARG A 83 -20.92 23.23 -13.64
C ARG A 83 -22.08 22.33 -13.26
N TYR A 84 -21.97 21.06 -13.58
CA TYR A 84 -22.88 20.06 -13.04
C TYR A 84 -22.55 19.75 -11.57
N ARG A 85 -21.28 19.42 -11.28
CA ARG A 85 -20.73 19.14 -9.94
C ARG A 85 -19.25 19.54 -9.85
N TYR A 86 -18.65 19.43 -8.67
CA TYR A 86 -17.19 19.51 -8.49
C TYR A 86 -16.55 18.11 -8.45
N PRO A 87 -15.39 17.90 -9.10
CA PRO A 87 -14.87 18.70 -10.19
C PRO A 87 -15.70 18.48 -11.47
N GLN A 88 -15.70 19.46 -12.38
CA GLN A 88 -16.27 19.25 -13.72
C GLN A 88 -15.23 18.58 -14.61
N ALA A 89 -15.38 17.28 -14.84
CA ALA A 89 -14.50 16.47 -15.69
C ALA A 89 -15.25 15.93 -16.92
N GLY A 90 -14.51 15.71 -18.01
CA GLY A 90 -15.02 14.91 -19.13
C GLY A 90 -15.00 13.42 -18.80
N SER A 91 -15.79 12.64 -19.53
CA SER A 91 -15.87 11.18 -19.41
C SER A 91 -15.56 10.50 -20.74
N SER A 92 -15.00 9.30 -20.70
CA SER A 92 -14.89 8.43 -21.88
C SER A 92 -16.20 7.68 -22.18
N ASP A 93 -17.18 7.71 -21.28
CA ASP A 93 -18.47 7.04 -21.44
C ASP A 93 -19.50 7.96 -22.11
N TYR A 94 -19.60 7.88 -23.45
CA TYR A 94 -20.55 8.66 -24.23
C TYR A 94 -22.02 8.44 -23.78
N PRO A 95 -22.51 7.19 -23.62
CA PRO A 95 -23.86 6.93 -23.10
C PRO A 95 -24.20 7.70 -21.82
N TRP A 96 -23.28 7.73 -20.85
CA TRP A 96 -23.50 8.47 -19.60
C TRP A 96 -23.63 9.97 -19.85
N VAL A 97 -22.76 10.56 -20.68
CA VAL A 97 -22.82 11.98 -21.03
C VAL A 97 -24.11 12.32 -21.80
N ALA A 98 -24.52 11.44 -22.72
CA ALA A 98 -25.74 11.61 -23.49
C ALA A 98 -26.98 11.55 -22.59
N GLN A 99 -27.01 10.63 -21.62
CA GLN A 99 -28.08 10.55 -20.62
C GLN A 99 -28.14 11.82 -19.75
N LEU A 100 -26.98 12.32 -19.31
CA LEU A 100 -26.90 13.56 -18.51
C LEU A 100 -27.45 14.77 -19.29
N VAL A 101 -27.09 14.91 -20.56
CA VAL A 101 -27.60 15.98 -21.45
C VAL A 101 -29.10 15.82 -21.70
N ALA A 102 -29.56 14.60 -21.97
CA ALA A 102 -30.98 14.31 -22.18
C ALA A 102 -31.84 14.59 -20.93
N ALA A 103 -31.29 14.37 -19.73
CA ALA A 103 -31.94 14.69 -18.47
C ALA A 103 -32.03 16.20 -18.18
N HIS A 104 -31.22 17.02 -18.86
CA HIS A 104 -31.17 18.48 -18.70
C HIS A 104 -31.40 19.19 -20.04
N PRO A 105 -32.58 19.06 -20.69
CA PRO A 105 -32.82 19.66 -22.00
C PRO A 105 -32.89 21.19 -21.93
N LEU A 106 -32.75 21.84 -23.09
CA LEU A 106 -32.89 23.29 -23.21
C LEU A 106 -34.24 23.76 -22.63
N GLY A 107 -34.20 24.77 -21.78
CA GLY A 107 -35.38 25.35 -21.15
C GLY A 107 -35.90 24.61 -19.91
N ALA A 108 -35.30 23.48 -19.53
CA ALA A 108 -35.64 22.75 -18.32
C ALA A 108 -35.43 23.61 -17.06
N GLN A 109 -36.34 23.49 -16.10
CA GLN A 109 -36.17 24.05 -14.76
C GLN A 109 -35.22 23.14 -13.96
N VAL A 110 -34.29 23.76 -13.24
CA VAL A 110 -33.30 23.05 -12.41
C VAL A 110 -33.16 23.73 -11.06
N THR A 111 -32.76 22.96 -10.05
CA THR A 111 -32.36 23.53 -8.76
C THR A 111 -30.89 23.89 -8.82
N VAL A 112 -30.56 25.15 -8.57
CA VAL A 112 -29.18 25.65 -8.58
C VAL A 112 -28.71 25.83 -7.15
N HIS A 113 -27.62 25.17 -6.80
CA HIS A 113 -26.92 25.34 -5.52
C HIS A 113 -25.79 26.35 -5.71
N TYR A 114 -25.84 27.50 -5.02
CA TYR A 114 -24.86 28.57 -5.18
C TYR A 114 -24.10 28.85 -3.89
N ARG A 115 -22.82 29.22 -3.99
CA ARG A 115 -22.04 29.64 -2.82
C ARG A 115 -22.56 31.01 -2.34
N PRO A 116 -22.99 31.17 -1.07
CA PRO A 116 -23.55 32.43 -0.57
C PRO A 116 -22.60 33.63 -0.74
N GLU A 117 -21.33 33.44 -0.44
CA GLU A 117 -20.30 34.49 -0.49
C GLU A 117 -19.85 34.80 -1.92
N GLN A 118 -20.15 33.91 -2.86
CA GLN A 118 -19.78 34.06 -4.27
C GLN A 118 -20.85 33.41 -5.16
N PRO A 119 -22.02 34.04 -5.37
CA PRO A 119 -23.15 33.42 -6.05
C PRO A 119 -22.86 32.94 -7.47
N ALA A 120 -21.85 33.51 -8.15
CA ALA A 120 -21.38 33.06 -9.46
C ALA A 120 -20.74 31.65 -9.45
N ASP A 121 -20.35 31.13 -8.28
CA ASP A 121 -19.92 29.75 -8.11
C ASP A 121 -21.11 28.88 -7.71
N ALA A 122 -21.70 28.23 -8.71
CA ALA A 122 -22.88 27.38 -8.54
C ALA A 122 -22.73 26.04 -9.25
N ILE A 123 -23.50 25.05 -8.80
CA ILE A 123 -23.58 23.69 -9.35
C ILE A 123 -25.03 23.19 -9.38
N LEU A 124 -25.28 22.12 -10.14
CA LEU A 124 -26.61 21.49 -10.24
C LEU A 124 -26.75 20.24 -9.35
N ALA A 125 -25.64 19.56 -9.04
CA ALA A 125 -25.62 18.30 -8.30
C ALA A 125 -24.63 18.36 -7.14
N THR A 126 -25.13 18.08 -5.95
CA THR A 126 -24.39 18.05 -4.68
C THR A 126 -24.14 16.59 -4.23
N GLY A 127 -23.40 16.42 -3.14
CA GLY A 127 -23.19 15.12 -2.52
C GLY A 127 -22.08 14.28 -3.17
N ILE A 128 -21.65 13.25 -2.43
CA ILE A 128 -20.59 12.32 -2.81
C ILE A 128 -21.18 11.18 -3.65
N GLU A 129 -20.54 10.87 -4.77
CA GLU A 129 -20.90 9.75 -5.65
C GLU A 129 -19.85 8.63 -5.59
N GLY A 130 -20.16 7.46 -6.15
CA GLY A 130 -19.19 6.36 -6.20
C GLY A 130 -17.92 6.71 -6.98
N GLY A 131 -18.00 7.60 -7.97
CA GLY A 131 -16.83 8.11 -8.70
C GLY A 131 -15.83 8.83 -7.81
N ASP A 132 -16.30 9.57 -6.81
CA ASP A 132 -15.47 10.27 -5.83
C ASP A 132 -14.68 9.27 -4.96
N LEU A 133 -15.35 8.22 -4.49
CA LEU A 133 -14.73 7.14 -3.74
C LEU A 133 -13.76 6.31 -4.60
N ALA A 134 -14.10 6.09 -5.87
CA ALA A 134 -13.23 5.38 -6.82
C ALA A 134 -11.94 6.15 -7.09
N LEU A 135 -12.00 7.49 -7.16
CA LEU A 135 -10.82 8.32 -7.34
C LEU A 135 -9.88 8.28 -6.12
N LEU A 136 -10.43 8.30 -4.90
CA LEU A 136 -9.64 8.09 -3.68
C LEU A 136 -9.02 6.69 -3.65
N LEU A 137 -9.77 5.67 -4.07
CA LEU A 137 -9.28 4.29 -4.12
C LEU A 137 -8.14 4.15 -5.13
N PHE A 138 -8.24 4.84 -6.26
CA PHE A 138 -7.19 4.90 -7.27
C PHE A 138 -5.89 5.53 -6.72
N MET A 139 -5.99 6.55 -5.87
CA MET A 139 -4.82 7.20 -5.24
C MET A 139 -4.17 6.36 -4.13
N LEU A 140 -4.89 5.40 -3.55
CA LEU A 140 -4.44 4.65 -2.37
C LEU A 140 -3.10 3.90 -2.57
N PRO A 141 -2.84 3.16 -3.67
CA PRO A 141 -1.57 2.48 -3.87
C PRO A 141 -0.37 3.42 -3.94
N PHE A 142 -0.55 4.60 -4.56
CA PHE A 142 0.52 5.61 -4.71
C PHE A 142 0.90 6.24 -3.37
N ASN A 143 -0.11 6.51 -2.53
CA ASN A 143 0.05 6.99 -1.17
C ASN A 143 0.75 5.94 -0.27
N LEU A 144 0.30 4.68 -0.33
CA LEU A 144 0.94 3.58 0.42
C LEU A 144 2.38 3.34 0.00
N LEU A 145 2.71 3.50 -1.28
CA LEU A 145 4.09 3.44 -1.75
C LEU A 145 4.92 4.57 -1.14
N GLY A 146 4.42 5.82 -1.17
CA GLY A 146 5.10 6.96 -0.55
C GLY A 146 5.39 6.74 0.94
N LEU A 147 4.38 6.30 1.70
CA LEU A 147 4.54 5.95 3.12
C LEU A 147 5.57 4.82 3.34
N GLY A 148 5.57 3.81 2.47
CA GLY A 148 6.53 2.71 2.53
C GLY A 148 7.98 3.16 2.29
N LEU A 149 8.20 4.09 1.36
CA LEU A 149 9.52 4.67 1.09
C LEU A 149 10.06 5.43 2.30
N TRP A 150 9.24 6.31 2.90
CA TRP A 150 9.59 7.05 4.12
C TRP A 150 9.81 6.13 5.32
N ALA A 151 8.94 5.14 5.53
CA ALA A 151 9.12 4.16 6.59
C ALA A 151 10.43 3.39 6.44
N GLY A 152 10.81 3.00 5.22
CA GLY A 152 12.08 2.36 4.91
C GLY A 152 13.29 3.26 5.21
N LEU A 153 13.22 4.53 4.84
CA LEU A 153 14.26 5.52 5.14
C LEU A 153 14.42 5.76 6.64
N ILE A 154 13.32 5.95 7.38
CA ILE A 154 13.32 6.16 8.82
C ILE A 154 13.89 4.92 9.52
N ALA A 155 13.41 3.72 9.17
CA ALA A 155 13.91 2.46 9.73
C ALA A 155 15.41 2.28 9.46
N TRP A 156 15.88 2.65 8.26
CA TRP A 156 17.31 2.65 7.96
C TRP A 156 18.06 3.67 8.81
N GLY A 157 17.60 4.91 8.94
CA GLY A 157 18.24 5.95 9.74
C GLY A 157 18.35 5.57 11.22
N LEU A 158 17.31 4.97 11.78
CA LEU A 158 17.28 4.51 13.18
C LEU A 158 18.21 3.31 13.44
N THR A 159 18.61 2.58 12.40
CA THR A 159 19.46 1.40 12.51
C THR A 159 20.86 1.60 11.92
N ALA A 160 21.07 2.66 11.14
CA ALA A 160 22.34 3.01 10.53
C ALA A 160 23.37 3.35 11.62
N GLY A 161 24.49 2.63 11.65
CA GLY A 161 25.54 2.81 12.65
C GLY A 161 25.35 2.02 13.95
N ARG A 162 24.19 1.36 14.15
CA ARG A 162 24.03 0.42 15.27
C ARG A 162 24.59 -0.94 14.89
N SER A 163 25.68 -1.36 15.53
CA SER A 163 26.12 -2.76 15.50
C SER A 163 25.11 -3.59 16.27
N SER A 164 24.42 -4.51 15.58
CA SER A 164 23.57 -5.48 16.24
C SER A 164 24.39 -6.73 16.52
N PRO A 165 24.48 -7.19 17.78
CA PRO A 165 25.22 -8.41 18.14
C PRO A 165 24.76 -9.65 17.36
N THR A 166 23.52 -9.65 16.84
CA THR A 166 22.88 -10.76 16.13
C THR A 166 22.73 -10.51 14.63
N GLY A 167 23.53 -9.60 14.07
CA GLY A 167 23.43 -9.19 12.66
C GLY A 167 22.18 -8.36 12.33
N GLY A 168 21.31 -8.09 13.30
CA GLY A 168 20.05 -7.34 13.13
C GLY A 168 18.80 -8.17 13.41
N ALA A 169 18.94 -9.44 13.78
CA ALA A 169 17.80 -10.29 14.17
C ALA A 169 17.35 -9.94 15.61
N PRO A 170 16.10 -9.49 15.84
CA PRO A 170 15.62 -9.18 17.18
C PRO A 170 15.67 -10.42 18.08
N VAL A 171 16.28 -10.27 19.26
CA VAL A 171 16.29 -11.29 20.31
C VAL A 171 15.33 -10.87 21.41
N LEU A 172 14.39 -11.75 21.73
CA LEU A 172 13.36 -11.57 22.75
C LEU A 172 13.56 -12.66 23.80
N GLN A 173 13.83 -12.26 25.03
CA GLN A 173 13.94 -13.21 26.14
C GLN A 173 12.57 -13.35 26.81
N ARG A 174 12.06 -14.58 26.91
CA ARG A 174 10.78 -14.91 27.55
C ARG A 174 11.03 -16.01 28.58
N GLY A 175 11.36 -15.61 29.81
CA GLY A 175 11.81 -16.54 30.85
C GLY A 175 13.09 -17.25 30.43
N TYR A 176 13.09 -18.59 30.48
CA TYR A 176 14.21 -19.46 30.09
C TYR A 176 14.32 -19.73 28.58
N ARG A 177 13.49 -19.06 27.77
CA ARG A 177 13.50 -19.21 26.30
C ARG A 177 14.01 -17.96 25.62
N THR A 178 15.00 -18.12 24.77
CA THR A 178 15.47 -17.07 23.87
C THR A 178 14.78 -17.23 22.52
N HIS A 179 13.96 -16.26 22.15
CA HIS A 179 13.30 -16.19 20.84
C HIS A 179 14.10 -15.28 19.91
N VAL A 180 14.58 -15.82 18.81
CA VAL A 180 15.31 -15.07 17.77
C VAL A 180 14.40 -14.94 16.56
N ARG A 181 14.00 -13.72 16.22
CA ARG A 181 13.13 -13.48 15.08
C ARG A 181 13.95 -13.47 13.79
N LEU A 182 13.84 -14.56 13.04
CA LEU A 182 14.57 -14.77 11.78
C LEU A 182 13.85 -14.22 10.55
N SER A 183 12.54 -13.98 10.65
CA SER A 183 11.75 -13.39 9.56
C SER A 183 11.73 -11.86 9.69
N PRO A 184 12.24 -11.12 8.70
CA PRO A 184 12.31 -9.66 8.75
C PRO A 184 10.98 -8.97 8.40
N VAL A 185 9.94 -9.73 8.05
CA VAL A 185 8.75 -9.14 7.40
C VAL A 185 7.74 -8.66 8.44
N SER A 186 7.66 -7.33 8.60
CA SER A 186 6.71 -6.64 9.48
C SER A 186 5.25 -6.89 9.08
N PRO A 187 4.33 -7.16 10.02
CA PRO A 187 2.89 -7.28 9.74
C PRO A 187 2.29 -6.09 8.99
N ILE A 188 2.72 -4.87 9.34
CA ILE A 188 2.25 -3.63 8.72
C ILE A 188 2.68 -3.55 7.26
N LEU A 189 3.92 -3.96 6.95
CA LEU A 189 4.42 -3.94 5.57
C LEU A 189 3.69 -4.95 4.69
N VAL A 190 3.35 -6.14 5.20
CA VAL A 190 2.56 -7.12 4.43
C VAL A 190 1.16 -6.58 4.20
N ALA A 191 0.52 -6.07 5.25
CA ALA A 191 -0.83 -5.51 5.16
C ALA A 191 -0.90 -4.33 4.18
N GLY A 192 0.07 -3.42 4.21
CA GLY A 192 0.15 -2.28 3.29
C GLY A 192 0.31 -2.73 1.83
N ASN A 193 1.19 -3.70 1.56
CA ASN A 193 1.36 -4.24 0.20
C ASN A 193 0.09 -4.96 -0.31
N VAL A 194 -0.57 -5.75 0.53
CA VAL A 194 -1.83 -6.41 0.17
C VAL A 194 -2.92 -5.37 -0.10
N THR A 195 -3.03 -4.34 0.75
CA THR A 195 -4.01 -3.26 0.56
C THR A 195 -3.77 -2.50 -0.73
N ALA A 196 -2.51 -2.15 -1.04
CA ALA A 196 -2.15 -1.47 -2.28
C ALA A 196 -2.45 -2.33 -3.52
N GLY A 197 -2.08 -3.63 -3.48
CA GLY A 197 -2.37 -4.56 -4.56
C GLY A 197 -3.87 -4.80 -4.75
N ALA A 198 -4.61 -4.97 -3.66
CA ALA A 198 -6.05 -5.13 -3.66
C ALA A 198 -6.74 -3.89 -4.23
N ALA A 199 -6.34 -2.68 -3.83
CA ALA A 199 -6.85 -1.43 -4.37
C ALA A 199 -6.59 -1.29 -5.88
N PHE A 200 -5.38 -1.65 -6.34
CA PHE A 200 -5.03 -1.60 -7.76
C PHE A 200 -5.86 -2.58 -8.60
N VAL A 201 -6.12 -3.80 -8.11
CA VAL A 201 -6.99 -4.75 -8.81
C VAL A 201 -8.45 -4.30 -8.74
N ALA A 202 -8.89 -3.86 -7.57
CA ALA A 202 -10.27 -3.44 -7.32
C ALA A 202 -10.68 -2.26 -8.21
N ILE A 203 -9.80 -1.27 -8.43
CA ILE A 203 -10.14 -0.14 -9.30
C ILE A 203 -10.29 -0.55 -10.77
N LEU A 204 -9.51 -1.53 -11.24
CA LEU A 204 -9.67 -2.07 -12.60
C LEU A 204 -10.99 -2.81 -12.75
N ILE A 205 -11.34 -3.64 -11.77
CA ILE A 205 -12.62 -4.38 -11.76
C ILE A 205 -13.80 -3.41 -11.66
N LEU A 206 -13.74 -2.45 -10.74
CA LEU A 206 -14.79 -1.46 -10.55
C LEU A 206 -14.98 -0.62 -11.82
N GLY A 207 -13.90 -0.08 -12.39
CA GLY A 207 -13.97 0.70 -13.62
C GLY A 207 -14.53 -0.09 -14.81
N ALA A 208 -14.09 -1.34 -15.00
CA ALA A 208 -14.57 -2.19 -16.08
C ALA A 208 -16.05 -2.60 -15.90
N SER A 209 -16.47 -2.91 -14.68
CA SER A 209 -17.84 -3.33 -14.39
C SER A 209 -18.85 -2.18 -14.41
N THR A 210 -18.44 -0.95 -14.12
CA THR A 210 -19.34 0.21 -14.01
C THR A 210 -19.12 1.30 -15.05
N ARG A 211 -18.25 1.06 -16.05
CA ARG A 211 -17.84 2.06 -17.06
C ARG A 211 -17.33 3.36 -16.42
N PHE A 212 -16.61 3.24 -15.30
CA PHE A 212 -16.09 4.36 -14.50
C PHE A 212 -17.15 5.25 -13.81
N HIS A 213 -18.42 4.83 -13.79
CA HIS A 213 -19.50 5.49 -13.05
C HIS A 213 -20.10 4.56 -12.00
N PRO A 214 -19.32 4.13 -10.98
CA PRO A 214 -19.83 3.21 -9.97
C PRO A 214 -20.89 3.89 -9.10
N SER A 215 -21.89 3.11 -8.69
CA SER A 215 -22.82 3.53 -7.64
C SER A 215 -22.07 3.69 -6.32
N LEU A 216 -22.64 4.49 -5.41
CA LEU A 216 -22.07 4.71 -4.09
C LEU A 216 -21.91 3.41 -3.30
N ASP A 217 -22.89 2.51 -3.39
CA ASP A 217 -22.88 1.22 -2.71
C ASP A 217 -21.76 0.31 -3.24
N ALA A 218 -21.59 0.24 -4.57
CA ALA A 218 -20.54 -0.56 -5.18
C ALA A 218 -19.14 -0.04 -4.78
N ALA A 219 -18.96 1.28 -4.79
CA ALA A 219 -17.69 1.88 -4.38
C ALA A 219 -17.41 1.66 -2.87
N THR A 220 -18.43 1.82 -2.02
CA THR A 220 -18.31 1.59 -0.56
C THR A 220 -18.00 0.13 -0.25
N GLY A 221 -18.69 -0.81 -0.90
CA GLY A 221 -18.40 -2.25 -0.77
C GLY A 221 -16.98 -2.58 -1.22
N THR A 222 -16.50 -1.95 -2.29
CA THR A 222 -15.12 -2.11 -2.78
C THR A 222 -14.09 -1.64 -1.74
N TRP A 223 -14.33 -0.47 -1.12
CA TRP A 223 -13.49 0.02 -0.02
C TRP A 223 -13.46 -0.94 1.16
N ALA A 224 -14.62 -1.48 1.57
CA ALA A 224 -14.71 -2.44 2.66
C ALA A 224 -13.91 -3.71 2.38
N VAL A 225 -13.96 -4.25 1.15
CA VAL A 225 -13.17 -5.42 0.74
C VAL A 225 -11.67 -5.11 0.76
N VAL A 226 -11.26 -3.97 0.21
CA VAL A 226 -9.85 -3.56 0.15
C VAL A 226 -9.27 -3.40 1.54
N LEU A 227 -9.92 -2.63 2.42
CA LEU A 227 -9.47 -2.43 3.81
C LEU A 227 -9.56 -3.72 4.62
N GLY A 228 -10.64 -4.49 4.44
CA GLY A 228 -10.82 -5.78 5.10
C GLY A 228 -9.73 -6.79 4.76
N SER A 229 -9.26 -6.80 3.51
CA SER A 229 -8.13 -7.65 3.09
C SER A 229 -6.83 -7.28 3.83
N GLY A 230 -6.55 -5.98 3.96
CA GLY A 230 -5.39 -5.47 4.69
C GLY A 230 -5.43 -5.81 6.18
N VAL A 231 -6.58 -5.56 6.83
CA VAL A 231 -6.80 -5.88 8.25
C VAL A 231 -6.72 -7.38 8.49
N GLY A 232 -7.35 -8.20 7.66
CA GLY A 232 -7.30 -9.66 7.78
C GLY A 232 -5.88 -10.20 7.69
N VAL A 233 -5.10 -9.72 6.71
CA VAL A 233 -3.69 -10.11 6.56
C VAL A 233 -2.83 -9.59 7.71
N TYR A 234 -3.07 -8.36 8.19
CA TYR A 234 -2.40 -7.83 9.38
C TYR A 234 -2.64 -8.73 10.60
N LEU A 235 -3.90 -9.03 10.92
CA LEU A 235 -4.27 -9.85 12.08
C LEU A 235 -3.69 -11.27 11.96
N TRP A 236 -3.80 -11.88 10.79
CA TRP A 236 -3.19 -13.19 10.51
C TRP A 236 -1.68 -13.15 10.74
N ARG A 237 -0.99 -12.16 10.17
CA ARG A 237 0.47 -12.04 10.28
C ARG A 237 0.90 -11.74 11.71
N TRP A 238 0.18 -10.85 12.39
CA TRP A 238 0.41 -10.50 13.79
C TRP A 238 0.22 -11.71 14.70
N ALA A 239 -0.83 -12.51 14.51
CA ALA A 239 -1.06 -13.74 15.27
C ALA A 239 0.09 -14.73 15.11
N ARG A 240 0.58 -14.95 13.87
CA ARG A 240 1.74 -15.82 13.61
C ARG A 240 3.03 -15.31 14.25
N VAL A 241 3.27 -14.00 14.22
CA VAL A 241 4.42 -13.36 14.86
C VAL A 241 4.32 -13.47 16.39
N ARG A 242 3.12 -13.30 16.97
CA ARG A 242 2.91 -13.39 18.42
C ARG A 242 3.09 -14.81 18.95
N ALA A 243 2.63 -15.80 18.18
CA ALA A 243 2.87 -17.23 18.42
C ALA A 243 4.35 -17.64 18.21
N GLY A 244 5.17 -16.76 17.63
CA GLY A 244 6.59 -16.97 17.38
C GLY A 244 6.87 -18.09 16.37
N LEU A 245 5.91 -18.47 15.50
CA LEU A 245 6.02 -19.64 14.61
C LEU A 245 7.24 -19.61 13.67
N GLU A 246 7.79 -18.42 13.45
CA GLU A 246 8.96 -18.13 12.61
C GLU A 246 10.20 -17.74 13.43
N ASP A 247 10.12 -17.81 14.75
CA ASP A 247 11.24 -17.56 15.65
C ASP A 247 12.04 -18.85 15.83
N LEU A 248 13.37 -18.73 15.84
CA LEU A 248 14.25 -19.76 16.37
C LEU A 248 14.20 -19.67 17.90
N VAL A 249 13.85 -20.76 18.58
CA VAL A 249 13.73 -20.77 20.03
C VAL A 249 14.82 -21.64 20.63
N ILE A 250 15.64 -21.05 21.51
CA ILE A 250 16.62 -21.76 22.32
C ILE A 250 15.99 -21.92 23.70
N ASP A 251 15.79 -23.16 24.13
CA ASP A 251 15.31 -23.49 25.47
C ASP A 251 16.48 -24.00 26.31
N ASP A 252 16.92 -23.17 27.25
CA ASP A 252 18.09 -23.45 28.08
C ASP A 252 17.80 -24.58 29.10
N THR A 253 16.53 -24.81 29.44
CA THR A 253 16.14 -25.84 30.43
C THR A 253 16.14 -27.24 29.84
N SER A 254 15.55 -27.40 28.65
CA SER A 254 15.51 -28.68 27.95
C SER A 254 16.73 -28.94 27.08
N GLN A 255 17.67 -28.00 26.98
CA GLN A 255 18.84 -28.08 26.09
C GLN A 255 18.42 -28.39 24.64
N THR A 256 17.35 -27.74 24.19
CA THR A 256 16.80 -27.96 22.84
C THR A 256 16.73 -26.67 22.03
N LEU A 257 17.02 -26.81 20.73
CA LEU A 257 16.82 -25.80 19.71
C LEU A 257 15.57 -26.13 18.90
N LEU A 258 14.57 -25.24 18.92
CA LEU A 258 13.35 -25.35 18.14
C LEU A 258 13.48 -24.53 16.86
N LEU A 259 13.55 -25.23 15.73
CA LEU A 259 13.65 -24.62 14.41
C LEU A 259 12.32 -24.01 13.96
N PRO A 260 12.37 -22.86 13.26
CA PRO A 260 11.17 -22.21 12.74
C PRO A 260 10.54 -22.99 11.58
N MET A 261 9.25 -22.75 11.34
CA MET A 261 8.49 -23.31 10.20
C MET A 261 8.83 -22.63 8.87
N THR A 262 10.12 -22.56 8.53
CA THR A 262 10.68 -21.97 7.31
C THR A 262 11.40 -23.03 6.47
N PHE A 263 11.70 -22.72 5.21
CA PHE A 263 12.43 -23.60 4.28
C PHE A 263 11.80 -25.00 4.13
N GLY A 264 10.48 -25.06 3.92
CA GLY A 264 9.74 -26.32 3.70
C GLY A 264 9.28 -27.03 4.98
N ARG A 265 9.71 -26.58 6.17
CA ARG A 265 9.28 -27.17 7.45
C ARG A 265 7.82 -26.84 7.77
N LYS A 266 6.95 -27.87 7.74
CA LYS A 266 5.51 -27.77 8.09
C LYS A 266 5.21 -27.77 9.59
N ARG A 267 6.18 -28.14 10.44
CA ARG A 267 6.10 -28.14 11.90
C ARG A 267 7.43 -27.67 12.47
N ARG A 268 7.45 -27.23 13.72
CA ARG A 268 8.71 -26.96 14.42
C ARG A 268 9.44 -28.27 14.67
N VAL A 269 10.74 -28.24 14.45
CA VAL A 269 11.62 -29.40 14.68
C VAL A 269 12.46 -29.08 15.90
N ALA A 270 12.37 -29.93 16.93
CA ALA A 270 13.22 -29.85 18.10
C ALA A 270 14.52 -30.61 17.82
N ILE A 271 15.64 -29.94 18.04
CA ILE A 271 16.98 -30.50 17.92
C ILE A 271 17.63 -30.44 19.30
N ASN A 272 18.19 -31.55 19.77
CA ASN A 272 19.01 -31.54 20.97
C ASN A 272 20.30 -30.76 20.69
N LEU A 273 20.68 -29.84 21.58
CA LEU A 273 21.87 -29.02 21.42
C LEU A 273 23.15 -29.85 21.26
N ALA A 274 23.24 -31.04 21.88
CA ALA A 274 24.38 -31.95 21.73
C ALA A 274 24.55 -32.50 20.31
N ASN A 275 23.51 -32.47 19.48
CA ASN A 275 23.55 -32.93 18.10
C ASN A 275 24.04 -31.85 17.13
N VAL A 276 24.22 -30.61 17.59
CA VAL A 276 24.72 -29.50 16.78
C VAL A 276 26.25 -29.53 16.79
N LEU A 277 26.85 -29.82 15.63
CA LEU A 277 28.31 -29.89 15.48
C LEU A 277 28.92 -28.52 15.19
N ALA A 278 28.29 -27.76 14.30
CA ALA A 278 28.75 -26.44 13.90
C ALA A 278 27.61 -25.58 13.35
N VAL A 279 27.89 -24.29 13.18
CA VAL A 279 27.04 -23.34 12.44
C VAL A 279 27.88 -22.80 11.30
N GLU A 280 27.40 -22.85 10.06
CA GLU A 280 28.09 -22.34 8.88
C GLU A 280 27.24 -21.34 8.11
N VAL A 281 27.87 -20.47 7.33
CA VAL A 281 27.17 -19.57 6.42
C VAL A 281 27.38 -20.05 4.99
N ARG A 282 26.35 -20.65 4.40
CA ARG A 282 26.41 -21.13 3.00
C ARG A 282 25.98 -20.04 2.04
N GLN A 283 26.73 -19.86 0.96
CA GLN A 283 26.30 -19.02 -0.15
C GLN A 283 25.30 -19.79 -1.01
N THR A 284 24.10 -19.26 -1.17
CA THR A 284 23.07 -19.79 -2.07
C THR A 284 22.79 -18.79 -3.18
N THR A 285 22.74 -19.30 -4.40
CA THR A 285 22.49 -18.48 -5.58
C THR A 285 21.02 -18.61 -5.98
N GLN A 286 20.24 -17.55 -5.86
CA GLN A 286 18.83 -17.56 -6.26
C GLN A 286 18.67 -16.85 -7.62
N ARG A 287 18.14 -17.57 -8.60
CA ARG A 287 17.85 -17.03 -9.94
C ARG A 287 16.47 -16.34 -9.91
N SER A 288 16.45 -15.08 -10.29
CA SER A 288 15.23 -14.28 -10.43
C SER A 288 14.46 -14.70 -11.69
N SER A 289 13.13 -14.59 -11.66
CA SER A 289 12.28 -14.81 -12.85
C SER A 289 12.61 -13.86 -14.01
N LYS A 290 13.29 -12.74 -13.74
CA LYS A 290 13.77 -11.76 -14.74
C LYS A 290 15.25 -11.95 -15.14
N GLY A 291 15.82 -13.14 -14.93
CA GLY A 291 17.17 -13.49 -15.40
C GLY A 291 18.35 -13.02 -14.54
N GLY A 292 18.12 -12.17 -13.52
CA GLY A 292 19.17 -11.74 -12.58
C GLY A 292 19.49 -12.79 -11.51
N THR A 293 20.75 -12.87 -11.11
CA THR A 293 21.22 -13.80 -10.08
C THR A 293 21.47 -13.05 -8.77
N ARG A 294 20.86 -13.47 -7.65
CA ARG A 294 21.10 -12.89 -6.32
C ARG A 294 21.87 -13.88 -5.45
N CYS A 295 23.01 -13.45 -4.93
CA CYS A 295 23.74 -14.17 -3.88
C CYS A 295 23.05 -13.94 -2.53
N LEU A 296 22.69 -15.02 -1.86
CA LEU A 296 22.14 -15.03 -0.51
C LEU A 296 23.09 -15.80 0.40
N PHE A 297 23.17 -15.39 1.66
CA PHE A 297 23.99 -16.02 2.68
C PHE A 297 23.05 -16.67 3.70
N ALA A 298 23.23 -17.98 3.92
CA ALA A 298 22.31 -18.81 4.67
C ALA A 298 23.02 -19.45 5.88
N PRO A 299 22.83 -18.91 7.09
CA PRO A 299 23.22 -19.59 8.32
C PRO A 299 22.52 -20.95 8.39
N THR A 300 23.32 -22.01 8.51
CA THR A 300 22.89 -23.42 8.45
C THR A 300 23.56 -24.19 9.58
N LEU A 301 22.82 -25.05 10.28
CA LEU A 301 23.40 -25.92 11.30
C LEU A 301 23.99 -27.18 10.64
N LEU A 302 25.15 -27.63 11.11
CA LEU A 302 25.63 -28.97 10.85
C LEU A 302 25.20 -29.87 12.01
N LEU A 303 24.46 -30.93 11.69
CA LEU A 303 23.90 -31.87 12.66
C LEU A 303 24.57 -33.22 12.51
N ARG A 304 24.71 -33.95 13.62
CA ARG A 304 25.36 -35.27 13.65
C ARG A 304 24.70 -36.31 12.73
N ASP A 305 23.37 -36.31 12.64
CA ASP A 305 22.59 -37.38 12.01
C ASP A 305 21.56 -36.88 10.96
N ALA A 306 21.78 -35.73 10.30
CA ALA A 306 20.78 -35.16 9.37
C ALA A 306 21.37 -34.68 8.03
N GLU A 307 20.55 -34.80 6.97
CA GLU A 307 20.87 -34.23 5.66
C GLU A 307 21.08 -32.70 5.74
N PRO A 308 22.10 -32.15 5.05
CA PRO A 308 22.48 -30.73 5.16
C PRO A 308 21.37 -29.72 4.80
N ASP A 309 20.42 -30.11 3.95
CA ASP A 309 19.43 -29.19 3.38
C ASP A 309 18.28 -28.82 4.35
N HIS A 310 18.07 -29.60 5.42
CA HIS A 310 16.97 -29.37 6.38
C HIS A 310 17.34 -28.44 7.54
N ALA A 311 18.61 -28.08 7.67
CA ALA A 311 19.15 -27.33 8.81
C ALA A 311 19.33 -25.82 8.55
N LYS A 312 18.82 -25.32 7.41
CA LYS A 312 18.85 -23.90 7.05
C LYS A 312 18.01 -23.07 8.03
N LEU A 313 18.59 -22.00 8.58
CA LEU A 313 17.94 -21.16 9.58
C LEU A 313 17.25 -19.94 8.95
N SER A 314 17.96 -19.23 8.07
CA SER A 314 17.51 -17.98 7.44
C SER A 314 18.29 -17.70 6.15
N SER A 315 17.86 -16.69 5.38
CA SER A 315 18.55 -16.26 4.15
C SER A 315 18.68 -14.74 4.15
N TRP A 316 19.92 -14.27 4.01
CA TRP A 316 20.27 -12.86 4.15
C TRP A 316 20.92 -12.37 2.86
N SER A 317 20.69 -11.11 2.49
CA SER A 317 21.33 -10.48 1.33
C SER A 317 22.73 -9.91 1.63
N ASN A 318 23.12 -9.86 2.91
CA ASN A 318 24.38 -9.27 3.36
C ASN A 318 25.19 -10.31 4.12
N GLN A 319 26.39 -10.61 3.62
CA GLN A 319 27.30 -11.60 4.19
C GLN A 319 27.68 -11.27 5.62
N THR A 320 28.14 -10.04 5.87
CA THR A 320 28.57 -9.59 7.19
C THR A 320 27.49 -9.82 8.24
N LYS A 321 26.23 -9.49 7.93
CA LYS A 321 25.12 -9.72 8.86
C LYS A 321 24.86 -11.21 9.12
N ALA A 322 24.93 -12.04 8.10
CA ALA A 322 24.77 -13.49 8.24
C ALA A 322 25.89 -14.10 9.10
N GLU A 323 27.14 -13.66 8.88
CA GLU A 323 28.30 -14.07 9.66
C GLU A 323 28.22 -13.59 11.12
N THR A 324 27.83 -12.33 11.35
CA THR A 324 27.60 -11.81 12.72
C THR A 324 26.54 -12.63 13.45
N PHE A 325 25.44 -12.97 12.76
CA PHE A 325 24.41 -13.83 13.33
C PHE A 325 24.94 -15.24 13.65
N ALA A 326 25.69 -15.86 12.73
CA ALA A 326 26.27 -17.18 12.94
C ALA A 326 27.29 -17.18 14.10
N ALA A 327 28.14 -16.16 14.19
CA ALA A 327 29.10 -16.00 15.29
C ALA A 327 28.39 -15.87 16.64
N TRP A 328 27.34 -15.04 16.73
CA TRP A 328 26.52 -14.93 17.92
C TRP A 328 25.87 -16.27 18.30
N LEU A 329 25.35 -17.01 17.31
CA LEU A 329 24.73 -18.30 17.57
C LEU A 329 25.77 -19.33 18.06
N ARG A 330 26.96 -19.39 17.46
CA ARG A 330 28.06 -20.26 17.94
C ARG A 330 28.43 -19.96 19.39
N GLN A 331 28.60 -18.68 19.72
CA GLN A 331 28.89 -18.24 21.08
C GLN A 331 27.77 -18.66 22.04
N ARG A 332 26.51 -18.48 21.65
CA ARG A 332 25.34 -18.85 22.47
C ARG A 332 25.23 -20.36 22.69
N LEU A 333 25.68 -21.17 21.73
CA LEU A 333 25.64 -22.63 21.79
C LEU A 333 26.92 -23.26 22.36
N GLY A 334 27.94 -22.48 22.71
CA GLY A 334 29.23 -23.00 23.18
C GLY A 334 30.05 -23.73 22.12
N LEU A 335 29.82 -23.43 20.84
CA LEU A 335 30.50 -24.09 19.72
C LEU A 335 31.82 -23.39 19.37
N ALA A 336 32.79 -24.17 18.88
CA ALA A 336 34.07 -23.63 18.42
C ALA A 336 33.88 -22.62 17.26
N PRO A 337 34.79 -21.62 17.14
CA PRO A 337 34.81 -20.74 15.98
C PRO A 337 35.06 -21.53 14.69
N ASP A 338 34.60 -20.97 13.57
CA ASP A 338 34.68 -21.58 12.24
C ASP A 338 36.13 -21.98 11.90
N PRO A 339 36.44 -23.25 11.59
CA PRO A 339 37.80 -23.68 11.27
C PRO A 339 38.33 -23.13 9.93
N ALA A 340 37.48 -22.48 9.13
CA ALA A 340 37.84 -21.92 7.82
C ALA A 340 38.30 -20.43 7.85
N ARG A 341 38.73 -19.92 9.02
CA ARG A 341 39.37 -18.60 9.16
C ARG A 341 40.70 -18.66 9.85
#